data_AF-A0A8H4R3I1-F1
#
_entry.id   AF-A0A8H4R3I1-F1
#
_cell.length_a   1.000
_cell.length_b   1.000
_cell.length_c   1.000
_cell.angle_alpha   90.00
_cell.angle_beta   90.00
_cell.angle_gamma   90.00
#
_symmetry.space_group_name_H-M   'P 1'
#
loop_
_entity.id
_entity.type
_entity.pdbx_description
1 polymer ?
#
loop_
_entity_poly.entity_id
_entity_poly.type
_entity_poly.pdbx_seq_one_letter_code
_entity_poly.pdbx_strand_id
1 'polypeptide(L)'
;MATVNTASAANKQAITLEKILAITSSIGLKLPTAELEDWHSLIASNQGSIDVVASLPDYLPFVDFDRFPRQDVHRPKPEGNKGNAWAWKARIEGAVEEPLKGIRMALKDNIAVKDVSMLFGTDMFTDYVPNVDASKQPPTNSKTAPNIFQLW
;
A
#
# COMPACT_ATOMS: atom_id res chain seq x y z
N MET A 1 -26.48 20.03 -17.47
CA MET A 1 -26.95 18.74 -16.92
C MET A 1 -25.81 17.76 -17.11
N ALA A 2 -25.08 17.41 -16.04
CA ALA A 2 -24.09 16.35 -16.15
C ALA A 2 -24.85 15.05 -16.45
N THR A 3 -24.56 14.45 -17.59
CA THR A 3 -25.10 13.15 -17.97
C THR A 3 -24.71 12.17 -16.87
N VAL A 4 -25.68 11.61 -16.16
CA VAL A 4 -25.43 10.49 -15.25
C VAL A 4 -24.82 9.40 -16.13
N ASN A 5 -23.61 8.92 -15.79
CA ASN A 5 -22.96 7.85 -16.54
C ASN A 5 -23.99 6.73 -16.72
N THR A 6 -24.32 6.38 -17.96
CA THR A 6 -25.21 5.24 -18.18
C THR A 6 -24.33 4.00 -18.07
N ALA A 7 -24.73 3.04 -17.23
CA ALA A 7 -23.98 1.80 -17.05
C ALA A 7 -23.77 1.10 -18.40
N SER A 8 -22.52 0.79 -18.74
CA SER A 8 -22.21 0.01 -19.94
C SER A 8 -22.76 -1.41 -19.79
N ALA A 9 -23.06 -2.06 -20.92
CA ALA A 9 -23.50 -3.46 -20.92
C ALA A 9 -22.45 -4.38 -20.27
N ALA A 10 -21.17 -4.09 -20.47
CA ALA A 10 -20.06 -4.83 -19.84
C ALA A 10 -20.07 -4.68 -18.31
N ASN A 11 -20.28 -3.46 -17.79
CA ASN A 11 -20.33 -3.22 -16.34
C ASN A 11 -21.53 -3.92 -15.71
N LYS A 12 -22.69 -3.87 -16.38
CA LYS A 12 -23.90 -4.59 -15.96
C LYS A 12 -23.72 -6.11 -15.96
N GLN A 13 -22.89 -6.66 -16.84
CA GLN A 13 -22.58 -8.08 -16.88
C GLN A 13 -21.62 -8.49 -15.74
N ALA A 14 -20.64 -7.65 -15.42
CA ALA A 14 -19.66 -7.92 -14.36
C ALA A 14 -20.27 -7.81 -12.95
N ILE A 15 -21.17 -6.84 -12.75
CA ILE A 15 -21.88 -6.58 -11.50
C ILE A 15 -23.22 -7.30 -11.59
N THR A 16 -23.37 -8.45 -10.94
CA THR A 16 -24.61 -9.23 -11.01
C THR A 16 -25.57 -8.87 -9.86
N LEU A 17 -26.88 -9.06 -10.08
CA LEU A 17 -27.89 -8.88 -9.03
C LEU A 17 -27.61 -9.76 -7.80
N GLU A 18 -27.10 -10.96 -8.03
CA GLU A 18 -26.68 -11.88 -6.98
C GLU A 18 -25.60 -11.26 -6.08
N LYS A 19 -24.55 -10.65 -6.68
CA LYS A 19 -23.51 -9.94 -5.93
C LYS A 19 -24.07 -8.77 -5.14
N ILE A 20 -25.00 -8.01 -5.75
CA ILE A 20 -25.67 -6.89 -5.07
C ILE A 20 -26.42 -7.40 -3.84
N LEU A 21 -27.29 -8.41 -4.01
CA LEU A 21 -28.08 -8.97 -2.91
C LEU A 21 -27.21 -9.55 -1.79
N ALA A 22 -26.14 -10.26 -2.15
CA ALA A 22 -25.18 -10.83 -1.20
C ALA A 22 -24.49 -9.74 -0.36
N ILE A 23 -24.00 -8.67 -1.01
CA ILE A 23 -23.34 -7.54 -0.31
C ILE A 23 -24.34 -6.77 0.53
N THR A 24 -25.52 -6.44 0.00
CA THR A 24 -26.52 -5.69 0.78
C THR A 24 -26.98 -6.49 2.00
N SER A 25 -27.15 -7.80 1.86
CA SER A 25 -27.53 -8.66 2.99
C SER A 25 -26.42 -8.75 4.04
N SER A 26 -25.14 -8.78 3.64
CA SER A 26 -24.02 -8.85 4.59
C SER A 26 -23.86 -7.59 5.44
N ILE A 27 -24.28 -6.43 4.92
CA ILE A 27 -24.30 -5.15 5.65
C ILE A 27 -25.66 -4.86 6.34
N GLY A 28 -26.61 -5.80 6.31
CA GLY A 28 -27.93 -5.66 6.94
C GLY A 28 -28.94 -4.81 6.14
N LEU A 29 -28.65 -4.47 4.89
CA LEU A 29 -29.54 -3.74 3.98
C LEU A 29 -30.43 -4.71 3.20
N LYS A 30 -31.75 -4.53 3.28
CA LYS A 30 -32.73 -5.29 2.49
C LYS A 30 -33.24 -4.42 1.35
N LEU A 31 -32.86 -4.75 0.12
CA LEU A 31 -33.38 -4.07 -1.06
C LEU A 31 -34.75 -4.65 -1.45
N PRO A 32 -35.77 -3.81 -1.68
CA PRO A 32 -37.02 -4.26 -2.30
C PRO A 32 -36.75 -4.82 -3.71
N THR A 33 -37.36 -5.95 -4.04
CA THR A 33 -37.21 -6.57 -5.38
C THR A 33 -37.57 -5.61 -6.51
N ALA A 34 -38.52 -4.70 -6.27
CA ALA A 34 -38.95 -3.70 -7.25
C ALA A 34 -37.87 -2.67 -7.61
N GLU A 35 -36.88 -2.45 -6.75
CA GLU A 35 -35.82 -1.45 -6.96
C GLU A 35 -34.51 -2.08 -7.44
N LEU A 36 -34.43 -3.40 -7.52
CA LEU A 36 -33.17 -4.13 -7.70
C LEU A 36 -32.45 -3.76 -9.03
N GLU A 37 -33.22 -3.54 -10.10
CA GLU A 37 -32.69 -3.11 -11.41
C GLU A 37 -32.19 -1.66 -11.41
N ASP A 38 -32.83 -0.78 -10.62
CA ASP A 38 -32.40 0.60 -10.46
C ASP A 38 -31.08 0.64 -9.69
N TRP A 39 -30.99 -0.12 -8.60
CA TRP A 39 -29.74 -0.30 -7.84
C TRP A 39 -28.63 -0.89 -8.69
N HIS A 40 -28.95 -1.89 -9.52
CA HIS A 40 -27.99 -2.45 -10.48
C HIS A 40 -27.47 -1.42 -11.46
N SER A 41 -28.36 -0.63 -12.05
CA SER A 41 -28.00 0.41 -13.00
C SER A 41 -27.14 1.50 -12.36
N LEU A 42 -27.47 1.92 -11.13
CA LEU A 42 -26.70 2.91 -10.37
C LEU A 42 -25.30 2.39 -10.02
N ILE A 43 -25.18 1.20 -9.46
CA ILE A 43 -23.88 0.63 -9.08
C ILE A 43 -23.01 0.41 -10.33
N ALA A 44 -23.58 -0.14 -11.40
CA ALA A 44 -22.86 -0.37 -12.65
C ALA A 44 -22.44 0.92 -13.38
N SER A 45 -23.14 2.04 -13.13
CA SER A 45 -22.74 3.34 -13.68
C SER A 45 -21.47 3.89 -13.04
N ASN A 46 -21.27 3.61 -11.75
CA ASN A 46 -20.11 4.10 -10.99
C ASN A 46 -18.81 3.37 -11.36
N GLN A 47 -18.90 2.19 -11.96
CA GLN A 47 -17.73 1.40 -12.37
C GLN A 47 -16.82 2.19 -13.32
N GLY A 48 -17.38 2.98 -14.24
CA GLY A 48 -16.57 3.80 -15.14
C GLY A 48 -15.71 4.84 -14.39
N SER A 49 -16.21 5.43 -13.31
CA SER A 49 -15.43 6.34 -12.47
C SER A 49 -14.36 5.61 -11.67
N ILE A 50 -14.64 4.39 -11.22
CA ILE A 50 -13.66 3.52 -10.54
C ILE A 50 -12.53 3.16 -11.50
N ASP A 51 -12.86 2.77 -12.73
CA ASP A 51 -11.88 2.39 -13.75
C ASP A 51 -10.96 3.57 -14.09
N VAL A 52 -11.51 4.78 -14.20
CA VAL A 52 -10.71 6.00 -14.40
C VAL A 52 -9.69 6.15 -13.28
N VAL A 53 -10.12 6.11 -12.01
CA VAL A 53 -9.22 6.24 -10.86
C VAL A 53 -8.18 5.12 -10.83
N ALA A 54 -8.59 3.87 -11.07
CA ALA A 54 -7.71 2.71 -11.09
C ALA A 54 -6.67 2.74 -12.22
N SER A 55 -6.96 3.46 -13.31
CA SER A 55 -6.04 3.67 -14.43
C SER A 55 -5.04 4.82 -14.21
N LEU A 56 -5.26 5.65 -13.19
CA LEU A 56 -4.33 6.73 -12.87
C LEU A 56 -3.01 6.11 -12.37
N PRO A 57 -1.85 6.67 -12.76
CA PRO A 57 -0.58 6.19 -12.25
C PRO A 57 -0.47 6.43 -10.74
N ASP A 58 0.13 5.47 -10.04
CA ASP A 58 0.43 5.64 -8.62
C ASP A 58 1.45 6.75 -8.41
N TYR A 59 1.16 7.66 -7.47
CA TYR A 59 2.06 8.75 -7.10
C TYR A 59 2.97 8.31 -5.94
N LEU A 60 3.96 7.48 -6.25
CA LEU A 60 4.87 6.89 -5.27
C LEU A 60 6.16 7.70 -5.11
N PRO A 61 6.74 7.79 -3.90
CA PRO A 61 8.07 8.38 -3.70
C PRO A 61 9.14 7.66 -4.52
N PHE A 62 10.01 8.44 -5.16
CA PHE A 62 11.18 7.91 -5.86
C PHE A 62 12.18 7.29 -4.88
N VAL A 63 12.75 6.15 -5.26
CA VAL A 63 13.82 5.47 -4.51
C VAL A 63 15.10 5.50 -5.34
N ASP A 64 16.13 6.13 -4.77
CA ASP A 64 17.45 6.27 -5.37
C ASP A 64 18.33 5.04 -5.04
N PHE A 65 18.32 4.04 -5.91
CA PHE A 65 19.13 2.82 -5.73
C PHE A 65 20.62 3.02 -6.00
N ASP A 66 20.98 4.01 -6.82
CA ASP A 66 22.39 4.34 -7.08
C ASP A 66 23.03 4.89 -5.79
N ARG A 67 22.29 5.72 -5.05
CA ARG A 67 22.74 6.27 -3.77
C ARG A 67 22.56 5.31 -2.60
N PHE A 68 21.48 4.54 -2.57
CA PHE A 68 21.12 3.68 -1.45
C PHE A 68 20.89 2.22 -1.90
N PRO A 69 21.91 1.49 -2.36
CA PRO A 69 21.72 0.11 -2.80
C PRO A 69 21.27 -0.78 -1.62
N ARG A 70 20.36 -1.73 -1.89
CA ARG A 70 19.95 -2.76 -0.93
C ARG A 70 20.90 -3.93 -1.07
N GLN A 71 21.75 -4.12 -0.07
CA GLN A 71 22.74 -5.19 -0.08
C GLN A 71 22.43 -6.20 1.02
N ASP A 72 22.84 -7.45 0.82
CA ASP A 72 22.73 -8.51 1.84
C ASP A 72 21.31 -8.63 2.45
N VAL A 73 20.28 -8.57 1.60
CA VAL A 73 18.89 -8.72 2.03
C VAL A 73 18.61 -10.19 2.33
N HIS A 74 18.40 -10.53 3.59
CA HIS A 74 18.15 -11.91 4.01
C HIS A 74 17.33 -12.03 5.29
N ARG A 75 16.65 -13.17 5.43
CA ARG A 75 16.12 -13.62 6.72
C ARG A 75 17.26 -14.17 7.58
N PRO A 76 17.50 -13.66 8.78
CA PRO A 76 18.57 -14.15 9.64
C PRO A 76 18.37 -15.62 10.03
N LYS A 77 19.46 -16.39 10.06
CA LYS A 77 19.44 -17.75 10.58
C LYS A 77 19.23 -17.76 12.10
N PRO A 78 18.68 -18.84 12.68
CA PRO A 78 18.40 -18.93 14.12
C PRO A 78 19.62 -18.59 14.99
N GLU A 79 20.83 -18.98 14.59
CA GLU A 79 22.06 -18.75 15.36
C GLU A 79 22.39 -17.25 15.50
N GLY A 80 22.01 -16.46 14.49
CA GLY A 80 22.20 -15.01 14.41
C GLY A 80 20.98 -14.18 14.84
N ASN A 81 19.90 -14.82 15.29
CA ASN A 81 18.63 -14.18 15.66
C ASN A 81 18.13 -14.67 17.03
N LYS A 82 19.01 -14.62 18.02
CA LYS A 82 18.65 -14.97 19.41
C LYS A 82 17.50 -14.08 19.87
N GLY A 83 16.41 -14.71 20.31
CA GLY A 83 15.17 -14.02 20.70
C GLY A 83 14.20 -13.75 19.55
N ASN A 84 14.51 -14.18 18.32
CA ASN A 84 13.66 -14.03 17.14
C ASN A 84 13.18 -12.57 16.92
N ALA A 85 14.05 -11.60 17.25
CA ALA A 85 13.73 -10.18 17.20
C ALA A 85 13.81 -9.58 15.78
N TRP A 86 14.50 -10.26 14.85
CA TRP A 86 14.64 -9.82 13.47
C TRP A 86 13.70 -10.57 12.54
N ALA A 87 12.95 -9.84 11.72
CA ALA A 87 12.22 -10.39 10.57
C ALA A 87 13.15 -10.55 9.36
N TRP A 88 13.73 -9.43 8.91
CA TRP A 88 14.68 -9.34 7.81
C TRP A 88 15.84 -8.42 8.18
N LYS A 89 16.98 -8.63 7.52
CA LYS A 89 18.15 -7.74 7.57
C LYS A 89 18.51 -7.32 6.17
N ALA A 90 19.01 -6.09 6.06
CA ALA A 90 19.59 -5.53 4.85
C ALA A 90 20.70 -4.56 5.26
N ARG A 91 21.67 -4.36 4.37
CA ARG A 91 22.66 -3.28 4.44
C ARG A 91 22.25 -2.18 3.46
N ILE A 92 21.97 -1.01 4.01
CA ILE A 92 21.70 0.22 3.26
C ILE A 92 22.53 1.31 3.93
N GLU A 93 23.50 1.87 3.20
CA GLU A 93 24.41 2.89 3.70
C GLU A 93 23.96 4.25 3.22
N GLY A 94 23.91 5.26 4.09
CA GLY A 94 23.37 6.56 3.72
C GLY A 94 24.04 7.76 4.37
N ALA A 95 24.11 7.80 5.70
CA ALA A 95 24.73 8.93 6.40
C ALA A 95 26.27 8.87 6.31
N VAL A 96 26.84 9.74 5.48
CA VAL A 96 28.30 9.94 5.36
C VAL A 96 28.86 10.95 6.39
N GLU A 97 27.96 11.74 6.96
CA GLU A 97 28.21 12.80 7.92
C GLU A 97 27.35 12.64 9.19
N GLU A 98 27.76 13.32 10.25
CA GLU A 98 27.03 13.38 11.52
C GLU A 98 25.60 13.92 11.34
N PRO A 99 24.64 13.57 12.21
CA PRO A 99 24.80 12.86 13.49
C PRO A 99 24.61 11.33 13.41
N LEU A 100 24.32 10.78 12.24
CA LEU A 100 23.99 9.35 12.09
C LEU A 100 25.11 8.52 11.47
N LYS A 101 26.28 9.13 11.24
CA LYS A 101 27.44 8.44 10.68
C LYS A 101 27.82 7.23 11.53
N GLY A 102 27.89 6.07 10.91
CA GLY A 102 28.28 4.81 11.58
C GLY A 102 27.23 4.23 12.55
N ILE A 103 26.08 4.88 12.72
CA ILE A 103 24.99 4.37 13.55
C ILE A 103 24.23 3.28 12.78
N ARG A 104 23.97 2.15 13.45
CA ARG A 104 23.09 1.10 12.95
C ARG A 104 21.74 1.19 13.64
N MET A 105 20.68 1.12 12.85
CA MET A 105 19.30 1.27 13.34
C MET A 105 18.49 0.04 12.95
N ALA A 106 17.50 -0.30 13.79
CA ALA A 106 16.45 -1.23 13.42
C ALA A 106 15.21 -0.44 12.99
N LEU A 107 14.53 -0.92 11.97
CA LEU A 107 13.22 -0.40 11.58
C LEU A 107 12.16 -1.42 12.01
N LYS A 108 11.06 -0.93 12.56
CA LYS A 108 9.91 -1.78 12.85
C LYS A 108 9.40 -2.38 11.54
N ASP A 109 9.02 -3.66 11.56
CA ASP A 109 8.66 -4.44 10.36
C ASP A 109 7.39 -3.96 9.62
N ASN A 110 6.73 -2.91 10.14
CA ASN A 110 5.65 -2.20 9.46
C ASN A 110 6.10 -0.88 8.78
N ILE A 111 7.40 -0.59 8.78
CA ILE A 111 8.03 0.53 8.08
C ILE A 111 8.56 0.01 6.74
N ALA A 112 7.99 0.50 5.64
CA ALA A 112 8.34 0.05 4.30
C ALA A 112 9.80 0.39 3.95
N VAL A 113 10.53 -0.62 3.48
CA VAL A 113 11.84 -0.47 2.83
C VAL A 113 11.73 -1.19 1.49
N LYS A 114 11.82 -0.44 0.39
CA LYS A 114 11.61 -0.98 -0.96
C LYS A 114 12.49 -2.20 -1.19
N ASP A 115 11.86 -3.25 -1.72
CA ASP A 115 12.46 -4.55 -2.06
C ASP A 115 12.96 -5.37 -0.86
N VAL A 116 12.54 -5.04 0.37
CA VAL A 116 12.77 -5.84 1.59
C VAL A 116 11.43 -6.35 2.12
N SER A 117 11.28 -7.67 2.21
CA SER A 117 10.03 -8.29 2.67
C SER A 117 9.62 -7.86 4.09
N MET A 118 8.32 -7.74 4.30
CA MET A 118 7.70 -7.40 5.59
C MET A 118 6.76 -8.52 6.03
N LEU A 119 6.76 -8.86 7.31
CA LEU A 119 5.87 -9.88 7.91
C LEU A 119 4.70 -9.26 8.67
N PHE A 120 4.78 -7.98 9.03
CA PHE A 120 3.80 -7.26 9.87
C PHE A 120 3.52 -7.94 11.23
N GLY A 121 4.33 -8.92 11.64
CA GLY A 121 4.10 -9.72 12.84
C GLY A 121 2.79 -10.53 12.82
N THR A 122 2.25 -10.84 11.64
CA THR A 122 0.99 -11.60 11.46
C THR A 122 1.13 -12.61 10.32
N ASP A 123 0.30 -13.64 10.34
CA ASP A 123 0.13 -14.62 9.26
C ASP A 123 -0.91 -14.20 8.22
N MET A 124 -1.58 -13.04 8.39
CA MET A 124 -2.56 -12.53 7.43
C MET A 124 -1.95 -12.12 6.08
N PHE A 125 -0.67 -11.77 6.05
CA PHE A 125 0.06 -11.41 4.85
C PHE A 125 1.27 -12.32 4.70
N THR A 126 1.41 -12.93 3.53
CA THR A 126 2.60 -13.70 3.16
C THR A 126 3.30 -12.99 2.00
N ASP A 127 4.63 -12.93 2.06
CA ASP A 127 5.49 -12.50 0.95
C ASP A 127 5.24 -11.05 0.47
N TYR A 128 4.72 -10.17 1.33
CA TYR A 128 4.60 -8.76 1.00
C TYR A 128 5.98 -8.10 0.90
N VAL A 129 6.26 -7.54 -0.27
CA VAL A 129 7.46 -6.74 -0.53
C VAL A 129 7.00 -5.35 -0.95
N PRO A 130 7.31 -4.30 -0.17
CA PRO A 130 6.91 -2.95 -0.50
C PRO A 130 7.65 -2.45 -1.74
N ASN A 131 6.98 -1.64 -2.55
CA ASN A 131 7.54 -1.02 -3.75
C ASN A 131 8.06 0.41 -3.49
N VAL A 132 8.09 0.87 -2.24
CA VAL A 132 8.53 2.21 -1.81
C VAL A 132 9.27 2.16 -0.49
N ASP A 133 10.08 3.18 -0.22
CA ASP A 133 10.54 3.49 1.13
C ASP A 133 9.52 4.35 1.86
N ALA A 134 9.34 4.07 3.15
CA ALA A 134 8.63 4.97 4.04
C ALA A 134 9.43 6.28 4.15
N SER A 135 8.88 7.34 3.56
CA SER A 135 9.40 8.70 3.75
C SER A 135 8.53 9.44 4.76
N LYS A 136 9.15 10.34 5.53
CA LYS A 136 8.39 11.41 6.15
C LYS A 136 8.19 12.45 5.05
N GLN A 137 6.92 12.68 4.72
CA GLN A 137 6.35 13.62 3.75
C GLN A 137 7.34 14.29 2.78
N PRO A 138 7.18 14.18 1.44
CA PRO A 138 8.11 14.80 0.50
C PRO A 138 8.23 16.30 0.79
N PRO A 139 9.44 16.89 0.69
CA PRO A 139 9.60 18.33 0.89
C PRO A 139 8.71 19.06 -0.11
N THR A 140 7.74 19.80 0.41
CA THR A 140 6.97 20.78 -0.35
C THR A 140 7.96 21.86 -0.79
N ASN A 141 8.40 21.81 -2.05
CA ASN A 141 9.10 22.86 -2.78
C ASN A 141 9.78 23.93 -1.90
N SER A 142 10.80 23.54 -1.14
CA SER A 142 11.72 24.49 -0.52
C SER A 142 13.01 23.76 -0.17
N LYS A 143 14.09 24.28 -0.73
CA LYS A 143 15.44 23.97 -0.28
C LYS A 143 15.51 24.29 1.22
N THR A 144 16.17 23.42 1.98
CA THR A 144 16.59 23.55 3.39
C THR A 144 15.54 23.31 4.48
N ALA A 145 15.55 22.10 5.07
CA ALA A 145 15.48 21.88 6.52
C ALA A 145 15.97 20.46 6.87
N PRO A 146 16.66 20.25 8.01
CA PRO A 146 17.21 18.96 8.41
C PRO A 146 16.13 18.11 9.09
N ASN A 147 15.92 16.89 8.61
CA ASN A 147 15.02 15.92 9.22
C ASN A 147 15.71 15.26 10.42
N ILE A 148 15.40 15.72 11.64
CA ILE A 148 15.68 15.01 12.89
C ILE A 148 14.52 14.05 13.14
N PHE A 149 14.78 12.74 13.30
CA PHE A 149 13.76 11.84 13.80
C PHE A 149 14.29 10.76 14.77
N GLN A 150 13.69 10.76 15.96
CA GLN A 150 13.61 9.63 16.88
C GLN A 150 12.56 8.62 16.36
N LEU A 151 12.88 7.34 16.47
CA LEU A 151 11.98 6.20 16.29
C LEU A 151 12.01 5.41 17.62
N TRP A 152 10.83 5.17 18.20
CA TRP A 152 10.58 4.13 19.20
C TRP A 152 9.77 3.01 18.54
#